data_AF-U6D032-F1
#
_entry.id   AF-U6D032-F1
#
_cell.length_a   1.000
_cell.length_b   1.000
_cell.length_c   1.000
_cell.angle_alpha   90.00
_cell.angle_beta   90.00
_cell.angle_gamma   90.00
#
_symmetry.space_group_name_H-M   'P 1'
#
loop_
_entity.id
_entity.type
_entity.pdbx_description
1 polymer ?
#
loop_
_entity_poly.entity_id
_entity_poly.type
_entity_poly.pdbx_seq_one_letter_code
_entity_poly.pdbx_strand_id
1 'polypeptide(L)'
;KPNIFHKDPDVNMLHVFVLGESQPIEYGKKKLKYLPYNHQHEYFFLIGPPLLIPVYFQYQIIMTMIARHDWVDLAWALSYYARFFITYIPFYGILGTVIFLSFIRFLESH
;
A
#
# COMPACT_ATOMS: atom_id res chain seq x y z
N LYS A 1 5.88 -27.77 6.27
CA LYS A 1 4.55 -27.12 6.48
C LYS A 1 4.15 -26.48 5.16
N PRO A 2 3.01 -26.81 4.53
CA PRO A 2 2.61 -26.11 3.32
C PRO A 2 2.30 -24.67 3.72
N ASN A 3 2.99 -23.73 3.08
CA ASN A 3 2.87 -22.32 3.38
C ASN A 3 1.45 -21.90 2.95
N ILE A 4 0.57 -21.63 3.91
CA ILE A 4 -0.81 -21.22 3.62
C ILE A 4 -0.73 -19.76 3.19
N PHE A 5 -0.59 -19.53 1.87
CA PHE A 5 -0.43 -18.22 1.23
C PHE A 5 -1.51 -17.19 1.58
N HIS A 6 -2.65 -17.63 2.10
CA HIS A 6 -3.80 -16.76 2.36
C HIS A 6 -3.83 -16.12 3.75
N LYS A 7 -2.81 -16.38 4.60
CA LYS A 7 -2.80 -15.88 5.99
C LYS A 7 -2.12 -14.52 6.16
N ASP A 8 -1.22 -14.15 5.25
CA ASP A 8 -0.45 -12.91 5.37
C ASP A 8 -0.98 -11.88 4.37
N PRO A 9 -1.48 -10.72 4.82
CA PRO A 9 -1.93 -9.66 3.93
C PRO A 9 -0.78 -9.11 3.05
N ASP A 10 0.48 -9.30 3.46
CA ASP A 10 1.70 -9.06 2.66
C ASP A 10 1.76 -9.98 1.41
N VAL A 11 1.17 -11.17 1.51
CA VAL A 11 1.09 -12.18 0.45
C VAL A 11 -0.20 -12.00 -0.37
N ASN A 12 -1.11 -11.09 -0.01
CA ASN A 12 -2.26 -10.77 -0.87
C ASN A 12 -1.91 -9.74 -1.96
N MET A 13 -0.69 -9.17 -1.93
CA MET A 13 -0.11 -8.33 -2.98
C MET A 13 0.27 -9.11 -4.25
N LEU A 14 0.04 -10.43 -4.26
CA LEU A 14 0.35 -11.37 -5.33
C LEU A 14 -0.35 -11.12 -6.66
N HIS A 15 -1.34 -10.23 -6.71
CA HIS A 15 -1.94 -9.76 -7.96
C HIS A 15 -1.17 -8.62 -8.63
N VAL A 16 -0.25 -7.98 -7.91
CA VAL A 16 0.58 -6.88 -8.42
C VAL A 16 2.03 -7.31 -8.67
N PHE A 17 2.54 -8.25 -7.86
CA PHE A 17 3.91 -8.75 -7.99
C PHE A 17 3.96 -10.29 -8.01
N VAL A 18 4.63 -10.84 -9.02
CA VAL A 18 4.96 -12.26 -9.09
C VAL A 18 6.32 -12.46 -8.43
N LEU A 19 6.38 -13.22 -7.33
CA LEU A 19 7.60 -13.38 -6.53
C LEU A 19 8.00 -14.87 -6.42
N GLY A 20 9.30 -15.15 -6.52
CA GLY A 20 9.83 -16.52 -6.44
C GLY A 20 9.60 -17.39 -7.68
N GLU A 21 9.91 -18.68 -7.57
CA GLU A 21 10.00 -19.62 -8.70
C GLU A 21 8.66 -20.28 -9.06
N SER A 22 7.76 -20.52 -8.10
CA SER A 22 6.50 -21.24 -8.32
C SER A 22 5.40 -20.36 -8.91
N GLN A 23 5.40 -19.06 -8.59
CA GLN A 23 4.34 -18.13 -8.98
C GLN A 23 4.33 -17.75 -10.47
N PRO A 24 5.49 -17.53 -11.14
CA PRO A 24 5.52 -17.31 -12.58
C PRO A 24 4.90 -18.48 -13.37
N ILE A 25 5.09 -19.71 -12.87
CA ILE A 25 4.58 -20.93 -13.49
C ILE A 25 3.05 -21.02 -13.36
N GLU A 26 2.50 -20.68 -12.19
CA GLU A 26 1.04 -20.65 -11.98
C GLU A 26 0.37 -19.51 -12.76
N TYR A 27 0.97 -18.33 -12.81
CA TYR A 27 0.48 -17.19 -13.60
C TYR A 27 0.51 -17.48 -15.10
N GLY A 28 1.59 -18.09 -15.60
CA GLY A 28 1.72 -18.52 -16.99
C GLY A 28 0.67 -19.57 -17.37
N LYS A 29 0.39 -20.53 -16.49
CA LYS A 29 -0.68 -21.54 -16.68
C LYS A 29 -2.08 -20.93 -16.69
N LYS A 30 -2.35 -19.93 -15.84
CA LYS A 30 -3.66 -19.27 -15.73
C LYS A 30 -3.89 -18.15 -16.78
N LYS A 31 -2.88 -17.81 -17.60
CA LYS A 31 -2.92 -16.74 -18.62
C LYS A 31 -3.44 -15.39 -18.11
N LEU A 32 -3.14 -15.05 -16.85
CA LEU A 32 -3.55 -13.77 -16.27
C LEU A 32 -2.65 -12.65 -16.81
N LYS A 33 -3.20 -11.74 -17.62
CA LYS A 33 -2.49 -10.62 -18.27
C LYS A 33 -2.86 -9.25 -17.66
N TYR A 34 -2.68 -9.07 -16.35
CA TYR A 34 -2.92 -7.76 -15.73
C TYR A 34 -1.72 -6.82 -15.85
N LEU A 35 -0.50 -7.32 -15.69
CA LEU A 35 0.75 -6.58 -15.90
C LEU A 35 1.82 -7.45 -16.59
N PRO A 36 2.67 -6.88 -17.47
CA PRO A 36 3.71 -7.63 -18.17
C PRO A 36 4.89 -7.94 -17.24
N TYR A 37 5.10 -9.22 -16.94
CA TYR A 37 6.19 -9.71 -16.08
C TYR A 37 7.60 -9.25 -16.52
N ASN A 38 7.83 -9.14 -17.83
CA ASN A 38 9.14 -8.76 -18.37
C ASN A 38 9.61 -7.37 -17.90
N HIS A 39 8.68 -6.44 -17.67
CA HIS A 39 8.96 -5.10 -17.18
C HIS A 39 8.71 -4.96 -15.66
N GLN A 40 8.53 -6.08 -14.93
CA GLN A 40 8.23 -6.05 -13.50
C GLN A 40 9.28 -5.31 -12.70
N HIS A 41 10.54 -5.43 -13.06
CA HIS A 41 11.63 -4.71 -12.39
C HIS A 41 11.54 -3.18 -12.55
N GLU A 42 10.98 -2.67 -13.67
CA GLU A 42 10.84 -1.23 -13.93
C GLU A 42 9.73 -0.62 -13.08
N TYR A 43 8.53 -1.23 -13.10
CA TYR A 43 7.39 -0.72 -12.32
C TYR A 43 7.46 -1.11 -10.84
N PHE A 44 8.24 -2.14 -10.48
CA PHE A 44 8.45 -2.50 -9.07
C PHE A 44 9.08 -1.35 -8.28
N PHE A 45 10.13 -0.70 -8.79
CA PHE A 45 10.76 0.41 -8.08
C PHE A 45 9.89 1.68 -8.05
N LEU A 46 9.10 1.92 -9.10
CA LEU A 46 8.25 3.10 -9.19
C LEU A 46 6.98 2.98 -8.32
N ILE A 47 6.38 1.80 -8.27
CA ILE A 47 5.08 1.57 -7.63
C ILE A 47 5.24 0.86 -6.28
N GLY A 48 6.15 -0.12 -6.18
CA GLY A 48 6.29 -0.98 -5.02
C GLY A 48 6.66 -0.21 -3.74
N PRO A 49 7.90 0.28 -3.59
CA PRO A 49 8.31 0.99 -2.36
C PRO A 49 7.45 2.22 -2.01
N PRO A 50 7.10 3.11 -2.97
CA PRO A 50 6.38 4.34 -2.65
C PRO A 50 4.89 4.17 -2.35
N LEU A 51 4.23 3.12 -2.86
CA LEU A 51 2.81 2.88 -2.57
C LEU A 51 2.60 1.80 -1.53
N LEU A 52 3.42 0.74 -1.50
CA LEU A 52 3.21 -0.34 -0.54
C LEU A 52 3.56 0.11 0.88
N ILE A 53 4.73 0.69 1.10
CA ILE A 53 5.18 0.97 2.47
C ILE A 53 4.28 2.03 3.14
N PRO A 54 4.04 3.22 2.57
CA PRO A 54 3.29 4.22 3.32
C PRO A 54 1.77 3.97 3.32
N VAL A 55 1.18 3.29 2.33
CA VAL A 55 -0.27 3.04 2.32
C VAL A 55 -0.65 1.81 3.15
N TYR A 56 0.09 0.71 2.99
CA TYR A 56 -0.24 -0.54 3.67
C TYR A 56 0.04 -0.47 5.17
N PHE A 57 1.18 0.08 5.58
CA PHE A 57 1.47 0.26 7.00
C PHE A 57 0.48 1.24 7.63
N GLN A 58 0.08 2.30 6.92
CA GLN A 58 -0.94 3.22 7.43
C GLN A 58 -2.29 2.53 7.63
N TYR A 59 -2.69 1.68 6.69
CA TYR A 59 -3.90 0.87 6.82
C TYR A 59 -3.81 -0.10 8.01
N GLN A 60 -2.69 -0.81 8.16
CA GLN A 60 -2.46 -1.70 9.29
C GLN A 60 -2.52 -0.94 10.63
N ILE A 61 -1.87 0.22 10.73
CA ILE A 61 -1.88 1.05 11.94
C ILE A 61 -3.32 1.41 12.33
N ILE A 62 -4.11 1.93 11.38
CA ILE A 62 -5.52 2.28 11.63
C ILE A 62 -6.32 1.04 12.03
N MET A 63 -6.15 -0.08 11.33
CA MET A 63 -6.86 -1.33 11.65
C MET A 63 -6.51 -1.87 13.03
N THR A 64 -5.23 -1.80 13.43
CA THR A 64 -4.80 -2.23 14.77
C THR A 64 -5.32 -1.31 15.87
N MET A 65 -5.38 0.01 15.64
CA MET A 65 -6.00 0.97 16.57
C MET A 65 -7.50 0.67 16.77
N ILE A 66 -8.22 0.38 15.68
CA ILE A 66 -9.64 0.00 15.74
C ILE A 66 -9.80 -1.33 16.48
N ALA A 67 -9.01 -2.33 16.16
CA ALA A 67 -9.09 -3.66 16.78
C ALA A 67 -8.76 -3.65 18.27
N ARG A 68 -7.84 -2.77 18.70
CA ARG A 68 -7.45 -2.60 20.11
C ARG A 68 -8.35 -1.63 20.88
N HIS A 69 -9.31 -0.99 20.22
CA HIS A 69 -10.18 0.05 20.79
C HIS A 69 -9.42 1.26 21.34
N ASP A 70 -8.31 1.63 20.69
CA ASP A 70 -7.50 2.81 21.03
C ASP A 70 -8.15 4.09 20.47
N TRP A 71 -9.33 4.45 21.00
CA TRP A 71 -10.17 5.53 20.48
C TRP A 71 -9.51 6.92 20.54
N VAL A 72 -8.69 7.16 21.57
CA VAL A 72 -7.98 8.43 21.74
C VAL A 72 -6.98 8.63 20.60
N ASP A 73 -6.16 7.61 20.34
CA ASP A 73 -5.14 7.65 19.29
C ASP A 73 -5.79 7.70 17.90
N LEU A 74 -6.91 6.99 17.71
CA LEU A 74 -7.69 7.07 16.50
C LEU A 74 -8.25 8.47 16.24
N ALA A 75 -8.75 9.15 17.28
CA ALA A 75 -9.26 10.52 17.17
C ALA A 75 -8.13 11.51 16.85
N TRP A 76 -6.96 11.37 17.47
CA TRP A 76 -5.78 12.18 17.15
C TRP A 76 -5.32 11.96 15.71
N ALA A 77 -5.24 10.70 15.26
CA ALA A 77 -4.88 10.38 13.88
C ALA A 77 -5.89 10.98 12.89
N LEU A 78 -7.19 10.80 13.14
CA LEU A 78 -8.24 11.33 12.27
C LEU A 78 -8.21 12.86 12.21
N SER A 79 -8.03 13.54 13.35
CA SER A 79 -7.95 15.00 13.41
C SER A 79 -6.73 15.54 12.65
N TYR A 80 -5.58 14.86 12.71
CA TYR A 80 -4.41 15.18 11.91
C TYR A 80 -4.71 15.09 10.42
N TYR A 81 -5.30 13.99 9.95
CA TYR A 81 -5.65 13.81 8.53
C TYR A 81 -6.69 14.81 8.08
N ALA A 82 -7.74 15.05 8.87
CA ALA A 82 -8.77 16.04 8.56
C ALA A 82 -8.16 17.43 8.39
N ARG A 83 -7.29 17.86 9.32
CA ARG A 83 -6.59 19.14 9.23
C ARG A 83 -5.71 19.20 7.97
N PHE A 84 -4.97 18.15 7.66
CA PHE A 84 -4.13 18.08 6.46
C PHE A 84 -4.98 18.27 5.20
N PHE A 85 -6.07 17.49 5.04
CA PHE A 85 -6.93 17.60 3.87
C PHE A 85 -7.59 18.97 3.76
N ILE A 86 -8.15 19.52 4.84
CA ILE A 86 -8.77 20.85 4.82
C ILE A 86 -7.75 21.93 4.40
N THR A 87 -6.49 21.80 4.85
CA THR A 87 -5.45 22.78 4.54
C THR A 87 -4.97 22.67 3.09
N TYR A 88 -4.78 21.45 2.56
CA TYR A 88 -4.11 21.24 1.28
C TYR A 88 -5.04 21.03 0.07
N ILE A 89 -6.29 20.60 0.28
CA ILE A 89 -7.30 20.50 -0.78
C ILE A 89 -7.48 21.79 -1.58
N PRO A 90 -7.58 23.00 -0.99
CA PRO A 90 -7.75 24.22 -1.78
C PRO A 90 -6.53 24.57 -2.65
N PHE A 91 -5.33 24.07 -2.32
CA PHE A 91 -4.11 24.35 -3.09
C PHE A 91 -3.88 23.33 -4.21
N TYR A 92 -4.05 22.04 -3.91
CA TYR A 92 -3.65 20.94 -4.81
C TYR A 92 -4.84 20.14 -5.38
N GLY A 93 -6.07 20.45 -4.95
CA GLY A 93 -7.23 19.61 -5.19
C GLY A 93 -7.15 18.28 -4.42
N ILE A 94 -8.19 17.45 -4.54
CA ILE A 94 -8.29 16.18 -3.80
C ILE A 94 -7.17 15.22 -4.23
N LEU A 95 -7.00 15.03 -5.55
CA LEU A 95 -6.00 14.10 -6.08
C LEU A 95 -4.56 14.57 -5.80
N GLY A 96 -4.28 15.87 -5.98
CA GLY A 96 -2.94 16.41 -5.71
C GLY A 96 -2.59 16.34 -4.23
N THR A 97 -3.55 16.53 -3.32
CA THR A 97 -3.34 16.38 -1.88
C THR A 97 -2.99 14.95 -1.49
N VAL A 98 -3.63 13.94 -2.11
CA VAL A 98 -3.31 12.52 -1.88
C VAL A 98 -1.90 12.19 -2.37
N ILE A 99 -1.54 12.64 -3.58
CA ILE A 99 -0.19 12.42 -4.13
C ILE A 99 0.87 13.09 -3.25
N PHE A 100 0.61 14.32 -2.79
CA PHE A 100 1.50 15.07 -1.91
C PHE A 100 1.68 14.37 -0.55
N LEU A 101 0.59 13.85 0.03
CA LEU A 101 0.65 13.06 1.27
C LEU A 101 1.51 11.80 1.09
N SER A 102 1.30 11.06 0.00
CA SER A 102 2.11 9.86 -0.31
C SER A 102 3.59 10.21 -0.49
N PHE A 103 3.89 11.35 -1.13
CA PHE A 103 5.26 11.82 -1.32
C PHE A 103 5.95 12.19 0.00
N ILE A 104 5.28 12.94 0.89
CA ILE A 104 5.82 13.26 2.23
C ILE A 104 6.10 11.98 3.01
N ARG A 105 5.16 11.03 3.00
CA ARG A 105 5.33 9.74 3.70
C ARG A 105 6.48 8.91 3.14
N PHE A 106 6.71 8.97 1.83
CA PHE A 106 7.86 8.32 1.22
C PHE A 106 9.18 8.93 1.72
N LEU A 107 9.28 10.27 1.78
CA LEU A 107 10.45 10.95 2.33
C LEU A 107 10.68 10.65 3.82
N GLU A 108 9.61 10.55 4.61
CA GLU A 108 9.69 10.18 6.03
C GLU A 108 10.24 8.76 6.24
N SER A 109 9.97 7.86 5.29
CA SER A 109 10.36 6.45 5.36
C SER A 109 11.79 6.14 4.91
N HIS A 110 12.54 7.13 4.41
CA HIS A 110 13.89 6.99 3.86
C HIS A 110 14.93 7.65 4.76
#